data_AF-A0A3P8E4K5-F1
#
_entry.id   AF-A0A3P8E4K5-F1
#
_cell.length_a   1.000
_cell.length_b   1.000
_cell.length_c   1.000
_cell.angle_alpha   90.00
_cell.angle_beta   90.00
_cell.angle_gamma   90.00
#
_symmetry.space_group_name_H-M   'P 1'
#
loop_
_entity.id
_entity.type
_entity.pdbx_description
1 polymer ?
#
loop_
_entity_poly.entity_id
_entity_poly.type
_entity_poly.pdbx_seq_one_letter_code
_entity_poly.pdbx_strand_id
1 'polypeptide(L)'
;MMLSKQAQNDLIGWESHGPRIIKASFKTKKNGITINVIQCYEPADDNNEDIEEQFYDRLQSIVEKRQTKDLTILMRDLNTKVEMDNIGYENIMGRNGLEEMNESGK
;
A
#
# COMPACT_ATOMS: atom_id res chain seq x y z
N MET A 1 2.68 0.93 12.26
CA MET A 1 3.95 0.70 11.52
C MET A 1 5.12 0.97 12.44
N MET A 2 6.03 0.00 12.62
CA MET A 2 7.31 0.22 13.30
C MET A 2 8.39 0.43 12.23
N LEU A 3 9.20 1.48 12.40
CA LEU A 3 10.30 1.80 11.49
C LEU A 3 11.63 1.59 12.18
N SER A 4 12.61 1.04 11.45
CA SER A 4 14.00 1.01 11.91
C SER A 4 14.54 2.44 12.06
N LYS A 5 15.57 2.63 12.89
CA LYS A 5 16.19 3.95 13.09
C LYS A 5 16.67 4.58 11.77
N GLN A 6 17.16 3.76 10.85
CA GLN A 6 17.57 4.23 9.53
C GLN A 6 16.37 4.73 8.72
N ALA A 7 15.28 3.96 8.67
CA ALA A 7 14.07 4.37 7.97
C ALA A 7 13.43 5.62 8.58
N GLN A 8 13.51 5.80 9.90
CA GLN A 8 13.05 7.03 10.57
C GLN A 8 13.86 8.26 10.14
N ASN A 9 15.19 8.15 10.01
CA ASN A 9 16.04 9.24 9.54
C ASN A 9 15.75 9.63 8.09
N ASP A 10 15.28 8.67 7.30
CA ASP A 10 14.97 8.83 5.88
C ASP A 10 13.50 9.19 5.63
N LEU A 11 12.65 9.18 6.68
CA LEU A 11 11.24 9.56 6.60
C LEU A 11 11.11 11.07 6.33
N ILE A 12 10.42 11.42 5.25
CA ILE A 12 10.05 12.79 4.89
C ILE A 12 8.77 13.18 5.64
N GLY A 13 7.81 12.26 5.70
CA GLY A 13 6.54 12.45 6.37
C GLY A 13 5.61 11.26 6.17
N TRP A 14 4.52 11.24 6.92
CA TRP A 14 3.45 10.27 6.74
C TRP A 14 2.10 10.97 6.88
N GLU A 15 1.10 10.44 6.20
CA GLU A 15 -0.28 10.92 6.22
C GLU A 15 -1.25 9.73 6.27
N SER A 16 -2.29 9.87 7.09
CA SER A 16 -3.39 8.90 7.15
C SER A 16 -4.52 9.34 6.23
N HIS A 17 -5.00 8.42 5.40
CA HIS A 17 -6.12 8.62 4.49
C HIS A 17 -7.33 7.81 4.97
N GLY A 18 -7.77 8.10 6.19
CA GLY A 18 -8.81 7.33 6.89
C GLY A 18 -8.22 6.23 7.77
N PRO A 19 -9.08 5.38 8.37
CA PRO A 19 -8.64 4.38 9.35
C PRO A 19 -7.81 3.26 8.73
N ARG A 20 -7.99 2.98 7.43
CA ARG A 20 -7.45 1.80 6.76
C ARG A 20 -6.31 2.11 5.78
N ILE A 21 -5.95 3.37 5.54
CA ILE A 21 -4.89 3.73 4.59
C ILE A 21 -3.88 4.66 5.25
N ILE A 22 -2.61 4.30 5.20
CA ILE A 22 -1.49 5.18 5.58
C ILE A 22 -0.51 5.27 4.42
N LYS A 23 -0.01 6.46 4.15
CA LYS A 23 1.08 6.70 3.21
C LYS A 23 2.26 7.30 3.95
N ALA A 24 3.44 6.75 3.73
CA ALA A 24 4.69 7.28 4.26
C ALA A 24 5.66 7.53 3.10
N SER A 25 6.31 8.69 3.11
CA SER A 25 7.26 9.10 2.08
C SER A 25 8.67 9.09 2.65
N PHE A 26 9.62 8.49 1.93
CA PHE A 26 11.01 8.36 2.33
C PHE A 26 11.93 8.94 1.28
N LYS A 27 13.00 9.59 1.74
CA LYS A 27 14.08 10.04 0.87
C LYS A 27 14.91 8.82 0.46
N THR A 28 15.31 8.78 -0.80
CA THR A 28 16.27 7.75 -1.26
C THR A 28 17.69 8.32 -1.24
N LYS A 29 18.68 7.44 -1.39
CA LYS A 29 20.07 7.86 -1.62
C LYS A 29 20.26 8.63 -2.94
N LYS A 30 19.34 8.48 -3.89
CA LYS A 30 19.39 9.18 -5.18
C LYS A 30 18.63 10.50 -5.06
N ASN A 31 19.35 11.60 -5.26
CA ASN A 31 18.79 12.92 -5.05
C ASN A 31 17.60 13.18 -5.99
N GLY A 32 16.51 13.73 -5.44
CA GLY A 32 15.29 14.02 -6.18
C GLY A 32 14.43 12.79 -6.51
N ILE A 33 14.72 11.61 -5.95
CA ILE A 33 13.84 10.44 -5.98
C ILE A 33 13.34 10.17 -4.56
N THR A 34 12.02 10.02 -4.42
CA THR A 34 11.39 9.59 -3.18
C THR A 34 10.73 8.23 -3.35
N ILE A 35 10.56 7.51 -2.24
CA ILE A 35 9.77 6.29 -2.19
C ILE A 35 8.55 6.57 -1.31
N ASN A 36 7.37 6.37 -1.88
CA ASN A 36 6.11 6.35 -1.15
C ASN A 36 5.75 4.90 -0.84
N VAL A 37 5.48 4.61 0.43
CA VAL A 37 4.96 3.34 0.90
C VAL A 37 3.52 3.58 1.32
N ILE A 38 2.58 2.98 0.62
CA ILE A 38 1.16 3.03 0.96
C ILE A 38 0.82 1.68 1.59
N GLN A 39 0.45 1.69 2.87
CA GLN A 39 -0.08 0.52 3.53
C GLN A 39 -1.60 0.66 3.64
N CYS A 40 -2.33 -0.34 3.16
CA CYS A 40 -3.78 -0.36 3.24
C CYS A 40 -4.30 -1.66 3.85
N TYR A 41 -5.35 -1.55 4.65
CA TYR A 41 -6.11 -2.66 5.23
C TYR A 41 -7.40 -2.82 4.45
N GLU A 42 -7.70 -4.05 4.05
CA GLU A 42 -8.94 -4.36 3.34
C GLU A 42 -10.15 -3.96 4.18
N PRO A 43 -11.24 -3.41 3.59
CA PRO A 43 -12.54 -3.33 4.26
C PRO A 43 -12.95 -4.70 4.81
N ALA A 44 -13.75 -4.74 5.87
CA ALA A 44 -14.32 -6.03 6.32
C ALA A 44 -15.43 -6.49 5.37
N ASP A 45 -15.60 -7.80 5.17
CA ASP A 45 -16.59 -8.39 4.25
C ASP A 45 -18.05 -8.03 4.57
N ASP A 46 -18.32 -7.49 5.76
CA ASP A 46 -19.64 -7.04 6.19
C ASP A 46 -19.95 -5.58 5.84
N ASN A 47 -19.01 -4.89 5.17
CA ASN A 47 -19.21 -3.51 4.76
C ASN A 47 -20.16 -3.42 3.55
N ASN A 48 -20.91 -2.32 3.49
CA ASN A 48 -21.73 -2.01 2.33
C ASN A 48 -20.85 -1.82 1.08
N GLU A 49 -21.33 -2.20 -0.09
CA GLU A 49 -20.66 -2.06 -1.39
C GLU A 49 -20.19 -0.60 -1.62
N ASP A 50 -21.01 0.39 -1.22
CA ASP A 50 -20.65 1.81 -1.29
C ASP A 50 -19.39 2.18 -0.47
N ILE A 51 -19.14 1.47 0.64
CA ILE A 51 -17.97 1.69 1.51
C ILE A 51 -16.72 1.10 0.88
N GLU A 52 -16.85 -0.05 0.21
CA GLU A 52 -15.75 -0.66 -0.55
C GLU A 52 -15.36 0.19 -1.75
N GLU A 53 -16.34 0.64 -2.55
CA GLU A 53 -16.10 1.51 -3.70
C GLU A 53 -15.38 2.79 -3.28
N GLN A 54 -15.89 3.48 -2.24
CA GLN A 54 -15.26 4.68 -1.71
C GLN A 54 -13.82 4.44 -1.23
N PHE A 55 -13.52 3.26 -0.68
CA PHE A 55 -12.17 2.90 -0.27
C PHE A 55 -11.24 2.78 -1.47
N TYR A 56 -11.66 2.07 -2.53
CA TYR A 56 -10.86 1.89 -3.74
C TYR A 56 -10.65 3.20 -4.50
N ASP A 57 -11.69 4.03 -4.62
CA ASP A 57 -11.58 5.38 -5.20
C ASP A 57 -10.58 6.24 -4.46
N ARG A 58 -10.64 6.21 -3.12
CA ARG A 58 -9.70 6.95 -2.30
C ARG A 58 -8.28 6.44 -2.49
N LEU A 59 -8.08 5.13 -2.51
CA LEU A 59 -6.76 4.51 -2.74
C LEU A 59 -6.19 4.90 -4.10
N GLN A 60 -7.01 4.82 -5.16
CA GLN A 60 -6.64 5.23 -6.51
C GLN A 60 -6.21 6.70 -6.53
N SER A 61 -6.97 7.59 -5.89
CA SER A 61 -6.64 9.03 -5.84
C SER A 61 -5.28 9.30 -5.18
N ILE A 62 -4.82 8.45 -4.26
CA ILE A 62 -3.52 8.59 -3.60
C ILE A 62 -2.39 8.12 -4.52
N VAL A 63 -2.61 7.02 -5.24
CA VAL A 63 -1.64 6.46 -6.19
C VAL A 63 -1.46 7.38 -7.40
N GLU A 64 -2.54 7.97 -7.89
CA GLU A 64 -2.53 8.89 -9.04
C GLU A 64 -1.83 10.22 -8.75
N LYS A 65 -1.88 10.69 -7.51
CA LYS A 65 -1.22 11.94 -7.05
C LYS A 65 0.32 11.87 -7.00
N ARG A 66 0.96 10.87 -7.64
CA ARG A 66 2.42 10.72 -7.63
C ARG A 66 3.12 11.88 -8.35
N GLN A 67 4.23 12.37 -7.80
CA GLN A 67 5.12 13.24 -8.56
C GLN A 67 5.92 12.41 -9.57
N THR A 68 6.37 13.01 -10.68
CA THR A 68 7.02 12.30 -11.80
C THR A 68 8.27 11.50 -11.42
N LYS A 69 8.87 11.75 -10.24
CA LYS A 69 10.09 11.09 -9.75
C LYS A 69 9.87 10.22 -8.51
N ASP A 70 8.63 9.88 -8.21
CA ASP A 70 8.29 9.09 -7.03
C ASP A 70 8.06 7.62 -7.39
N LEU A 71 8.76 6.72 -6.68
CA LEU A 71 8.43 5.30 -6.69
C LEU A 71 7.34 5.07 -5.64
N THR A 72 6.25 4.39 -5.99
CA THR A 72 5.18 4.05 -5.05
C THR A 72 5.10 2.54 -4.88
N ILE A 73 5.14 2.07 -3.64
CA ILE A 73 4.97 0.67 -3.24
C ILE A 73 3.65 0.60 -2.49
N LEU A 74 2.68 -0.14 -3.03
CA LEU A 74 1.44 -0.46 -2.36
C LEU A 74 1.61 -1.78 -1.61
N MET A 75 1.37 -1.76 -0.31
CA MET A 75 1.39 -2.94 0.57
C MET A 75 -0.02 -3.12 1.12
N ARG A 76 -0.70 -4.17 0.67
CA ARG A 76 -1.97 -4.60 1.25
C ARG A 76 -1.71 -5.40 2.52
N ASP A 77 -2.66 -5.40 3.43
CA ASP A 77 -2.59 -6.24 4.62
C ASP A 77 -2.36 -7.71 4.24
N LEU A 78 -1.43 -8.34 4.95
CA LEU A 78 -1.00 -9.72 4.71
C LEU A 78 -1.95 -10.74 5.37
N ASN A 79 -3.03 -10.28 5.99
CA ASN A 79 -3.92 -11.08 6.82
C ASN A 79 -5.13 -11.68 6.08
N THR A 80 -5.28 -11.44 4.77
CA THR A 80 -6.24 -12.16 3.93
C THR A 80 -5.54 -13.26 3.15
N LYS A 81 -6.17 -14.44 3.08
CA LYS A 81 -5.76 -15.51 2.16
C LYS A 81 -5.50 -14.86 0.81
N VAL A 82 -4.30 -15.04 0.25
CA VAL A 82 -4.10 -14.73 -1.16
C VAL A 82 -4.94 -15.71 -1.94
N GLU A 83 -6.15 -15.28 -2.31
CA GLU A 83 -6.80 -15.86 -3.48
C GLU A 83 -5.86 -15.57 -4.66
N MET A 84 -5.45 -16.63 -5.35
CA MET A 84 -4.56 -16.59 -6.51
C MET A 84 -5.15 -15.82 -7.69
N ASP A 85 -6.40 -15.36 -7.59
CA ASP A 85 -7.11 -14.66 -8.65
C ASP A 85 -6.80 -13.16 -8.63
N ASN A 86 -5.72 -12.81 -9.34
CA ASN A 86 -5.36 -11.43 -9.67
C ASN A 86 -6.15 -10.86 -10.88
N ILE A 87 -7.26 -11.50 -11.27
CA ILE A 87 -8.03 -11.14 -12.46
C ILE A 87 -8.71 -9.78 -12.21
N GLY A 88 -8.25 -8.74 -12.91
CA GLY A 88 -8.77 -7.36 -12.81
C GLY A 88 -7.86 -6.35 -12.11
N TYR A 89 -6.82 -6.79 -11.39
CA TYR A 89 -5.88 -5.91 -10.64
C TYR A 89 -4.48 -5.80 -11.28
N GLU A 90 -4.34 -6.23 -12.53
CA GLU A 90 -3.08 -6.33 -13.29
C GLU A 90 -2.33 -4.99 -13.42
N ASN A 91 -3.05 -3.87 -13.36
CA ASN A 91 -2.48 -2.52 -13.40
C ASN A 91 -1.90 -2.05 -12.05
N ILE A 92 -2.17 -2.78 -10.96
CA ILE A 92 -1.87 -2.39 -9.58
C ILE A 92 -0.86 -3.36 -8.95
N MET A 93 -0.99 -4.67 -9.21
CA MET A 93 -0.04 -5.70 -8.78
C MET A 93 0.80 -6.18 -9.96
N GLY A 94 2.09 -5.83 -9.96
CA GLY A 94 3.02 -6.29 -10.99
C GLY A 94 3.18 -7.82 -10.97
N ARG A 95 3.51 -8.40 -12.13
CA ARG A 95 3.63 -9.85 -12.39
C ARG A 95 4.67 -10.62 -11.56
N ASN A 96 5.34 -9.97 -10.61
CA ASN A 96 6.50 -10.47 -9.87
C ASN A 96 6.27 -10.44 -8.35
N GLY A 97 5.01 -10.57 -7.88
CA GLY A 97 4.73 -10.75 -6.45
C GLY A 97 5.42 -12.00 -5.90
N LEU A 98 6.03 -11.91 -4.71
CA LEU A 98 6.64 -13.06 -4.03
C LEU A 98 5.53 -14.04 -3.62
N GLU A 99 5.56 -15.25 -4.19
CA GLU A 99 4.55 -16.32 -4.02
C GLU A 99 4.73 -17.18 -2.76
N GLU A 100 5.77 -16.96 -1.95
CA GLU A 100 6.01 -17.81 -0.77
C GLU A 100 5.35 -17.23 0.50
N MET A 101 4.31 -17.93 0.96
CA MET A 101 3.62 -17.67 2.22
C MET A 101 4.06 -18.62 3.32
N ASN A 102 4.14 -18.10 4.54
CA ASN A 102 4.25 -18.89 5.77
C ASN A 102 2.84 -19.22 6.32
N GLU A 103 2.64 -20.48 6.71
CA GLU A 103 1.42 -20.92 7.40
C GLU A 103 1.36 -20.33 8.82
N SER A 104 0.54 -19.29 9.02
CA SER A 104 0.02 -18.98 10.34
C SER A 104 -1.48 -18.73 10.28
N GLY A 105 -2.22 -19.84 10.33
CA GLY A 105 -3.65 -19.85 10.61
C GLY A 105 -3.91 -20.04 12.10
N LYS A 106 -4.63 -19.09 12.69
CA LYS A 106 -5.73 -19.38 13.59
C LYS A 106 -6.81 -18.34 13.46
#